data_AF-A0A973KR68-F1
#
_entry.id   AF-A0A973KR68-F1
#
_cell.length_a   1.000
_cell.length_b   1.000
_cell.length_c   1.000
_cell.angle_alpha   90.00
_cell.angle_beta   90.00
_cell.angle_gamma   90.00
#
_symmetry.space_group_name_H-M   'P 1'
#
loop_
_entity.id
_entity.type
_entity.pdbx_description
1 polymer ?
#
loop_
_entity_poly.entity_id
_entity_poly.type
_entity_poly.pdbx_seq_one_letter_code
_entity_poly.pdbx_strand_id
1 'polypeptide(L)'
;MGTQMDITYCAGWDPQARQPVGAMSEDRARERDSAGQPYAVLLGAGGRRRALLQVSWEDHYLGVFLFDDQERRARSWDYRELTTGLLHLRGYEEWRHTSADEPEFPERGWHFTLTSTPGDEGVDVVLDDGGSLHTSRDLAEHHRTLRRAEFGDWSAYADGRMLGLDADGELTFAPAACAEQPGPPTVPWSVPKGLRPQHLDALFTPGSRFADADMGPATVTAPRTAGVLRLPTGSVIAADPATLGTRDEPFTVPVPPGEYPVLIATAEWDGEGWGESTAALLRVLDGPTTSWELAVRPGQDPRLLGEGQFYGFGVDTGMGAFLDAAGRDALTAACKDGCEEGETTAPGTDANLIAFHSGRGDGAYPVWIGRTVDGEVSCLVADMLVLHGARPLPPTPPDTTAFLSPPPPEDSPRPRPGSPGDSAEAVAALIAGVADFSKRLRR
;
A
#
# COMPACT_ATOMS: atom_id res chain seq x y z
N MET A 1 17.08 -32.35 -21.56
CA MET A 1 18.40 -32.11 -20.91
C MET A 1 18.14 -31.06 -19.85
N GLY A 2 18.50 -31.29 -18.59
CA GLY A 2 18.26 -30.30 -17.53
C GLY A 2 19.01 -28.99 -17.80
N THR A 3 18.45 -27.86 -17.38
CA THR A 3 19.12 -26.56 -17.46
C THR A 3 19.81 -26.27 -16.13
N GLN A 4 21.10 -26.00 -16.16
CA GLN A 4 21.83 -25.57 -14.97
C GLN A 4 21.67 -24.06 -14.78
N MET A 5 21.25 -23.67 -13.58
CA MET A 5 21.05 -22.31 -13.13
C MET A 5 22.14 -21.93 -12.12
N ASP A 6 22.74 -20.76 -12.32
CA ASP A 6 23.70 -20.17 -11.38
C ASP A 6 22.95 -19.34 -10.33
N ILE A 7 23.13 -19.64 -9.04
CA ILE A 7 22.56 -18.85 -7.94
C ILE A 7 23.61 -17.88 -7.39
N THR A 8 23.24 -16.62 -7.19
CA THR A 8 24.02 -15.70 -6.33
C THR A 8 23.15 -15.18 -5.20
N TYR A 9 23.55 -15.43 -3.95
CA TYR A 9 22.93 -14.83 -2.77
C TYR A 9 23.58 -13.48 -2.50
N CYS A 10 22.77 -12.45 -2.28
CA CYS A 10 23.24 -11.09 -2.08
C CYS A 10 22.26 -10.27 -1.25
N ALA A 11 22.65 -9.07 -0.82
CA ALA A 11 21.74 -8.15 -0.14
C ALA A 11 20.77 -7.50 -1.12
N GLY A 12 21.16 -7.35 -2.39
CA GLY A 12 20.29 -6.84 -3.44
C GLY A 12 20.99 -6.68 -4.78
N TRP A 13 20.44 -5.82 -5.61
CA TRP A 13 20.88 -5.57 -6.98
C TRP A 13 21.15 -4.09 -7.19
N ASP A 14 22.28 -3.76 -7.80
CA ASP A 14 22.58 -2.42 -8.29
C ASP A 14 22.16 -2.33 -9.77
N PRO A 15 21.07 -1.62 -10.11
CA PRO A 15 20.60 -1.51 -11.49
C PRO A 15 21.54 -0.69 -12.39
N GLN A 16 22.35 0.22 -11.83
CA GLN A 16 23.29 1.02 -12.61
C GLN A 16 24.55 0.22 -12.95
N ALA A 17 25.13 -0.46 -11.96
CA ALA A 17 26.33 -1.28 -12.16
C ALA A 17 26.01 -2.66 -12.79
N ARG A 18 24.75 -3.09 -12.73
CA ARG A 18 24.28 -4.44 -13.09
C ARG A 18 25.06 -5.52 -12.33
N GLN A 19 25.18 -5.33 -11.02
CA GLN A 19 25.94 -6.22 -10.14
C GLN A 19 25.17 -6.55 -8.86
N PRO A 20 25.38 -7.75 -8.27
CA PRO A 20 24.93 -8.03 -6.93
C PRO A 20 25.60 -7.08 -5.92
N VAL A 21 24.81 -6.57 -4.99
CA VAL A 21 25.28 -5.79 -3.83
C VAL A 21 25.31 -6.71 -2.62
N GLY A 22 26.42 -6.73 -1.89
CA GLY A 22 26.50 -7.49 -0.63
C GLY A 22 26.42 -9.00 -0.84
N ALA A 23 27.16 -9.54 -1.81
CA ALA A 23 27.22 -10.98 -2.05
C ALA A 23 27.57 -11.75 -0.78
N MET A 24 26.87 -12.85 -0.52
CA MET A 24 27.00 -13.65 0.69
C MET A 24 26.99 -15.15 0.41
N SER A 25 27.47 -15.92 1.37
CA SER A 25 27.42 -17.38 1.33
C SER A 25 25.98 -17.90 1.43
N GLU A 26 25.76 -19.13 0.97
CA GLU A 26 24.47 -19.80 1.10
C GLU A 26 24.06 -19.96 2.58
N ASP A 27 25.00 -20.34 3.46
CA ASP A 27 24.74 -20.50 4.89
C ASP A 27 24.24 -19.17 5.51
N ARG A 28 24.87 -18.06 5.15
CA ARG A 28 24.47 -16.73 5.64
C ARG A 28 23.11 -16.29 5.09
N ALA A 29 22.80 -16.62 3.85
CA ALA A 29 21.47 -16.38 3.29
C ALA A 29 20.40 -17.25 3.97
N ARG A 30 20.72 -18.50 4.29
CA ARG A 30 19.85 -19.43 5.02
C ARG A 30 19.58 -18.97 6.46
N GLU A 31 20.59 -18.45 7.14
CA GLU A 31 20.45 -17.81 8.45
C GLU A 31 19.49 -16.63 8.40
N ARG A 32 19.62 -15.77 7.38
CA ARG A 32 18.71 -14.64 7.17
C ARG A 32 17.28 -15.07 6.87
N ASP A 33 17.10 -16.02 5.97
CA ASP A 33 15.79 -16.60 5.65
C ASP A 33 15.10 -17.15 6.90
N SER A 34 15.84 -17.91 7.72
CA SER A 34 15.33 -18.48 8.98
C SER A 34 14.99 -17.40 10.02
N ALA A 35 15.73 -16.28 10.02
CA ALA A 35 15.47 -15.12 10.86
C ALA A 35 14.39 -14.18 10.29
N GLY A 36 13.90 -14.46 9.08
CA GLY A 36 12.96 -13.62 8.33
C GLY A 36 13.53 -12.32 7.77
N GLN A 37 14.83 -12.10 7.89
CA GLN A 37 15.52 -10.87 7.49
C GLN A 37 15.59 -10.71 5.96
N PRO A 38 15.70 -9.48 5.45
CA PRO A 38 15.78 -9.22 4.03
C PRO A 38 17.07 -9.76 3.38
N TYR A 39 16.91 -10.41 2.22
CA TYR A 39 17.99 -10.82 1.33
C TYR A 39 17.48 -10.96 -0.12
N ALA A 40 18.40 -11.18 -1.05
CA ALA A 40 18.08 -11.36 -2.46
C ALA A 40 18.78 -12.58 -3.07
N VAL A 41 18.16 -13.13 -4.11
CA VAL A 41 18.64 -14.27 -4.89
C VAL A 41 18.64 -13.89 -6.36
N LEU A 42 19.80 -13.92 -7.00
CA LEU A 42 19.93 -13.77 -8.45
C LEU A 42 20.03 -15.14 -9.10
N LEU A 43 19.16 -15.39 -10.07
CA LEU A 43 19.20 -16.58 -10.90
C LEU A 43 19.79 -16.23 -12.28
N GLY A 44 20.84 -16.93 -12.67
CA GLY A 44 21.50 -16.79 -13.96
C GLY A 44 21.45 -18.07 -14.78
N ALA A 45 21.45 -17.94 -16.11
CA ALA A 45 21.60 -19.07 -17.04
C ALA A 45 22.23 -18.61 -18.35
N GLY A 46 23.21 -19.38 -18.84
CA GLY A 46 23.90 -19.07 -20.09
C GLY A 46 24.71 -17.77 -20.04
N GLY A 47 25.28 -17.44 -18.87
CA GLY A 47 26.09 -16.22 -18.67
C GLY A 47 25.29 -14.92 -18.57
N ARG A 48 23.96 -15.00 -18.41
CA ARG A 48 23.05 -13.85 -18.25
C ARG A 48 22.21 -13.98 -17.00
N ARG A 49 21.85 -12.86 -16.39
CA ARG A 49 20.84 -12.81 -15.33
C ARG A 49 19.44 -13.01 -15.91
N ARG A 50 18.63 -13.83 -15.24
CA ARG A 50 17.27 -14.19 -15.68
C ARG A 50 16.22 -13.68 -14.70
N ALA A 51 16.46 -13.86 -13.41
CA ALA A 51 15.57 -13.38 -12.37
C ALA A 51 16.32 -12.83 -11.16
N LEU A 52 15.66 -11.93 -10.45
CA LEU A 52 16.01 -11.44 -9.12
C LEU A 52 14.83 -11.71 -8.20
N LEU A 53 15.06 -12.41 -7.11
CA LEU A 53 14.10 -12.59 -6.03
C LEU A 53 14.54 -11.71 -4.86
N GLN A 54 13.62 -10.95 -4.29
CA GLN A 54 13.81 -10.16 -3.08
C GLN A 54 12.88 -10.71 -2.00
N VAL A 55 13.45 -11.13 -0.87
CA VAL A 55 12.73 -11.88 0.16
C VAL A 55 12.86 -11.14 1.48
N SER A 56 11.74 -10.91 2.16
CA SER A 56 11.68 -10.44 3.55
C SER A 56 10.48 -11.07 4.24
N TRP A 57 10.69 -12.15 4.99
CA TRP A 57 9.57 -12.85 5.66
C TRP A 57 9.07 -12.12 6.90
N GLU A 58 9.91 -11.30 7.53
CA GLU A 58 9.48 -10.40 8.61
C GLU A 58 8.49 -9.34 8.11
N ASP A 59 8.59 -8.96 6.83
CA ASP A 59 7.69 -8.02 6.16
C ASP A 59 6.61 -8.71 5.30
N HIS A 60 6.48 -10.04 5.37
CA HIS A 60 5.55 -10.83 4.56
C HIS A 60 5.71 -10.63 3.04
N TYR A 61 6.94 -10.50 2.54
CA TYR A 61 7.22 -10.06 1.17
C TYR A 61 8.07 -11.02 0.35
N LEU A 62 7.65 -11.24 -0.90
CA LEU A 62 8.44 -11.82 -1.98
C LEU A 62 8.27 -10.99 -3.25
N GLY A 63 9.32 -10.30 -3.67
CA GLY A 63 9.42 -9.69 -5.00
C GLY A 63 10.09 -10.65 -5.98
N VAL A 64 9.50 -10.87 -7.16
CA VAL A 64 10.14 -11.60 -8.25
C VAL A 64 10.25 -10.68 -9.46
N PHE A 65 11.47 -10.45 -9.93
CA PHE A 65 11.75 -9.64 -11.10
C PHE A 65 12.36 -10.49 -12.19
N LEU A 66 11.91 -10.30 -13.44
CA LEU A 66 12.56 -10.90 -14.60
C LEU A 66 13.31 -9.84 -15.39
N PHE A 67 14.52 -10.21 -15.80
CA PHE A 67 15.40 -9.38 -16.58
C PHE A 67 15.09 -9.47 -18.08
N ASP A 68 15.24 -8.37 -18.80
CA ASP A 68 15.30 -8.36 -20.26
C ASP A 68 16.71 -8.72 -20.78
N ASP A 69 16.90 -8.66 -22.10
CA ASP A 69 18.18 -8.97 -22.75
C ASP A 69 19.32 -8.00 -22.39
N GLN A 70 19.00 -6.87 -21.75
CA GLN A 70 19.93 -5.86 -21.28
C GLN A 70 20.14 -5.91 -19.76
N GLU A 71 19.59 -6.92 -19.09
CA GLU A 71 19.61 -7.06 -17.64
C GLU A 71 18.94 -5.89 -16.90
N ARG A 72 17.90 -5.31 -17.51
CA ARG A 72 16.93 -4.41 -16.86
C ARG A 72 15.77 -5.23 -16.32
N ARG A 73 15.28 -4.93 -15.11
CA ARG A 73 14.05 -5.51 -14.58
C ARG A 73 12.88 -5.01 -15.43
N ALA A 74 12.35 -5.89 -16.26
CA ALA A 74 11.29 -5.57 -17.21
C ALA A 74 9.93 -6.13 -16.80
N ARG A 75 9.91 -7.10 -15.90
CA ARG A 75 8.67 -7.64 -15.30
C ARG A 75 8.85 -7.80 -13.80
N SER A 76 7.81 -7.52 -13.04
CA SER A 76 7.79 -7.57 -11.58
C SER A 76 6.53 -8.27 -11.09
N TRP A 77 6.68 -9.17 -10.12
CA TRP A 77 5.60 -9.75 -9.33
C TRP A 77 5.84 -9.38 -7.86
N ASP A 78 4.85 -8.76 -7.23
CA ASP A 78 4.85 -8.43 -5.81
C ASP A 78 3.91 -9.40 -5.09
N TYR A 79 4.48 -10.33 -4.32
CA TYR A 79 3.76 -11.29 -3.52
C TYR A 79 3.78 -10.93 -2.03
N ARG A 80 2.63 -11.11 -1.36
CA ARG A 80 2.43 -10.88 0.07
C ARG A 80 1.97 -12.14 0.80
N GLU A 81 2.61 -12.49 1.91
CA GLU A 81 2.19 -13.61 2.77
C GLU A 81 1.00 -13.18 3.64
N LEU A 82 -0.22 -13.41 3.14
CA LEU A 82 -1.45 -12.99 3.83
C LEU A 82 -1.96 -14.02 4.84
N THR A 83 -1.64 -15.30 4.60
CA THR A 83 -1.88 -16.45 5.47
C THR A 83 -0.60 -17.27 5.52
N THR A 84 -0.29 -17.88 6.67
CA THR A 84 0.95 -18.64 6.84
C THR A 84 1.16 -19.69 5.75
N GLY A 85 2.29 -19.58 5.04
CA GLY A 85 2.70 -20.46 3.97
C GLY A 85 2.07 -20.18 2.60
N LEU A 86 1.24 -19.13 2.49
CA LEU A 86 0.52 -18.81 1.27
C LEU A 86 0.77 -17.34 0.86
N LEU A 87 1.33 -17.20 -0.33
CA LEU A 87 1.65 -15.93 -0.94
C LEU A 87 0.54 -15.52 -1.90
N HIS A 88 0.06 -14.30 -1.79
CA HIS A 88 -0.91 -13.68 -2.69
C HIS A 88 -0.20 -12.68 -3.60
N LEU A 89 -0.47 -12.71 -4.91
CA LEU A 89 0.01 -11.71 -5.86
C LEU A 89 -0.73 -10.40 -5.62
N ARG A 90 -0.08 -9.43 -4.97
CA ARG A 90 -0.62 -8.06 -4.79
C ARG A 90 -0.64 -7.32 -6.11
N GLY A 91 0.44 -7.42 -6.88
CA GLY A 91 0.54 -6.72 -8.14
C GLY A 91 1.56 -7.31 -9.11
N TYR A 92 1.34 -7.05 -10.38
CA TYR A 92 2.25 -7.36 -11.48
C TYR A 92 2.49 -6.11 -12.32
N GLU A 93 3.73 -5.91 -12.74
CA GLU A 93 4.10 -4.83 -13.64
C GLU A 93 4.98 -5.32 -14.78
N GLU A 94 4.78 -4.76 -15.98
CA GLU A 94 5.60 -5.02 -17.16
C GLU A 94 5.92 -3.72 -17.90
N TRP A 95 7.21 -3.51 -18.17
CA TRP A 95 7.72 -2.44 -19.01
C TRP A 95 8.21 -3.03 -20.32
N ARG A 96 7.81 -2.44 -21.45
CA ARG A 96 8.34 -2.80 -22.76
C ARG A 96 9.11 -1.64 -23.34
N HIS A 97 10.41 -1.84 -23.47
CA HIS A 97 11.31 -0.84 -23.99
C HIS A 97 11.39 -0.89 -25.51
N THR A 98 11.52 0.28 -26.15
CA THR A 98 11.69 0.36 -27.61
C THR A 98 13.14 0.51 -28.05
N SER A 99 14.02 0.88 -27.11
CA SER A 99 15.45 1.06 -27.35
C SER A 99 16.31 0.67 -26.13
N ALA A 100 17.62 0.59 -26.35
CA ALA A 100 18.61 0.30 -25.32
C ALA A 100 18.91 1.47 -24.39
N ASP A 101 18.64 2.69 -24.86
CA ASP A 101 18.96 3.92 -24.14
C ASP A 101 17.87 4.32 -23.15
N GLU A 102 16.73 3.62 -23.16
CA GLU A 102 15.64 3.84 -22.22
C GLU A 102 16.02 3.41 -20.79
N PRO A 103 15.61 4.18 -19.77
CA PRO A 103 15.80 3.80 -18.37
C PRO A 103 15.07 2.48 -18.06
N GLU A 104 15.48 1.83 -16.97
CA GLU A 104 14.87 0.57 -16.52
C GLU A 104 13.35 0.68 -16.34
N PHE A 105 12.89 1.75 -15.67
CA PHE A 105 11.47 2.05 -15.46
C PHE A 105 11.13 3.41 -16.11
N PRO A 106 10.79 3.44 -17.40
CA PRO A 106 10.45 4.69 -18.06
C PRO A 106 9.10 5.23 -17.56
N GLU A 107 9.04 6.52 -17.22
CA GLU A 107 7.80 7.21 -16.79
C GLU A 107 6.73 7.25 -17.89
N ARG A 108 7.15 7.10 -19.15
CA ARG A 108 6.28 7.12 -20.33
C ARG A 108 6.68 6.01 -21.26
N GLY A 109 5.69 5.37 -21.86
CA GLY A 109 5.91 4.29 -22.81
C GLY A 109 4.86 3.22 -22.62
N TRP A 110 5.20 2.01 -23.04
CA TRP A 110 4.37 0.85 -22.81
C TRP A 110 4.61 0.34 -21.38
N HIS A 111 3.62 0.48 -20.51
CA HIS A 111 3.63 -0.01 -19.13
C HIS A 111 2.28 -0.66 -18.82
N PHE A 112 2.34 -1.86 -18.27
CA PHE A 112 1.16 -2.60 -17.85
C PHE A 112 1.23 -2.85 -16.35
N THR A 113 0.15 -2.51 -15.65
CA THR A 113 -0.03 -2.76 -14.22
C THR A 113 -1.25 -3.64 -14.02
N LEU A 114 -1.12 -4.64 -13.14
CA LEU A 114 -2.22 -5.46 -12.64
C LEU A 114 -2.18 -5.40 -11.12
N THR A 115 -3.33 -5.14 -10.51
CA THR A 115 -3.54 -5.16 -9.06
C THR A 115 -4.59 -6.21 -8.73
N SER A 116 -4.35 -6.93 -7.65
CA SER A 116 -5.14 -8.08 -7.26
C SER A 116 -5.51 -7.98 -5.78
N THR A 117 -6.79 -8.23 -5.50
CA THR A 117 -7.36 -8.26 -4.15
C THR A 117 -7.76 -9.69 -3.81
N PRO A 118 -7.44 -10.19 -2.60
CA PRO A 118 -7.89 -11.50 -2.13
C PRO A 118 -9.43 -11.60 -2.09
N GLY A 119 -9.98 -12.73 -2.51
CA GLY A 119 -11.42 -12.97 -2.51
C GLY A 119 -12.19 -12.40 -3.72
N ASP A 120 -11.62 -11.45 -4.45
CA ASP A 120 -12.23 -10.94 -5.68
C ASP A 120 -12.07 -11.93 -6.84
N GLU A 121 -13.09 -12.06 -7.68
CA GLU A 121 -13.04 -12.93 -8.88
C GLU A 121 -12.15 -12.34 -9.99
N GLY A 122 -11.96 -11.02 -9.98
CA GLY A 122 -11.20 -10.27 -10.99
C GLY A 122 -9.91 -9.62 -10.48
N VAL A 123 -9.25 -8.92 -11.39
CA VAL A 123 -8.09 -8.05 -11.17
C VAL A 123 -8.30 -6.74 -11.90
N ASP A 124 -7.82 -5.65 -11.31
CA ASP A 124 -7.79 -4.35 -11.96
C ASP A 124 -6.52 -4.22 -12.78
N VAL A 125 -6.65 -3.72 -14.01
CA VAL A 125 -5.53 -3.56 -14.92
C VAL A 125 -5.50 -2.17 -15.52
N VAL A 126 -4.29 -1.65 -15.65
CA VAL A 126 -3.97 -0.38 -16.30
C VAL A 126 -2.96 -0.67 -17.41
N LEU A 127 -3.27 -0.22 -18.62
CA LEU A 127 -2.34 -0.26 -19.74
C LEU A 127 -2.08 1.16 -20.24
N ASP A 128 -0.84 1.62 -20.05
CA ASP A 128 -0.32 2.86 -20.59
C ASP A 128 0.45 2.59 -21.89
N ASP A 129 0.03 3.25 -22.97
CA ASP A 129 0.68 3.14 -24.29
C ASP A 129 0.35 4.37 -25.15
N GLY A 130 0.83 5.56 -24.78
CA GLY A 130 0.39 6.81 -25.45
C GLY A 130 -1.08 7.20 -25.14
N GLY A 131 -1.62 6.64 -24.06
CA GLY A 131 -2.96 6.80 -23.50
C GLY A 131 -3.19 5.69 -22.48
N SER A 132 -4.04 5.92 -21.48
CA SER A 132 -4.27 4.97 -20.39
C SER A 132 -5.62 4.26 -20.52
N LEU A 133 -5.61 2.93 -20.38
CA LEU A 133 -6.82 2.10 -20.34
C LEU A 133 -6.94 1.45 -18.96
N HIS A 134 -8.02 1.75 -18.24
CA HIS A 134 -8.37 1.14 -16.96
C HIS A 134 -9.54 0.17 -17.16
N THR A 135 -9.39 -1.08 -16.72
CA THR A 135 -10.46 -2.08 -16.83
C THR A 135 -10.23 -3.22 -15.84
N SER A 136 -11.28 -4.01 -15.55
CA SER A 136 -11.14 -5.21 -14.72
C SER A 136 -11.21 -6.47 -15.60
N ARG A 137 -10.51 -7.53 -15.21
CA ARG A 137 -10.42 -8.80 -15.95
C ARG A 137 -10.46 -9.97 -14.99
N ASP A 138 -10.98 -11.10 -15.44
CA ASP A 138 -10.97 -12.33 -14.64
C ASP A 138 -9.55 -12.92 -14.60
N LEU A 139 -9.07 -13.25 -13.41
CA LEU A 139 -7.86 -14.04 -13.23
C LEU A 139 -8.10 -15.00 -12.07
N ALA A 140 -8.07 -16.30 -12.35
CA ALA A 140 -8.37 -17.31 -11.34
C ALA A 140 -7.43 -17.20 -10.13
N GLU A 141 -7.95 -17.45 -8.93
CA GLU A 141 -7.21 -17.30 -7.67
C GLU A 141 -5.90 -18.11 -7.61
N HIS A 142 -5.87 -19.30 -8.23
CA HIS A 142 -4.65 -20.11 -8.30
C HIS A 142 -3.53 -19.48 -9.13
N HIS A 143 -3.86 -18.59 -10.09
CA HIS A 143 -2.85 -17.81 -10.82
C HIS A 143 -2.34 -16.59 -10.04
N ARG A 144 -2.98 -16.30 -8.91
CA ARG A 144 -2.66 -15.18 -8.01
C ARG A 144 -2.15 -15.67 -6.66
N THR A 145 -1.85 -16.96 -6.52
CA THR A 145 -1.38 -17.54 -5.27
C THR A 145 -0.25 -18.52 -5.48
N LEU A 146 0.77 -18.45 -4.61
CA LEU A 146 1.92 -19.35 -4.56
C LEU A 146 2.10 -19.93 -3.16
N ARG A 147 2.75 -21.09 -3.06
CA ARG A 147 3.22 -21.60 -1.77
C ARG A 147 4.52 -20.92 -1.41
N ARG A 148 4.66 -20.54 -0.14
CA ARG A 148 5.98 -20.27 0.42
C ARG A 148 6.76 -21.58 0.43
N ALA A 149 7.89 -21.57 -0.26
CA ALA A 149 8.79 -22.70 -0.41
C ALA A 149 9.89 -22.68 0.68
N GLU A 150 10.52 -23.84 0.88
CA GLU A 150 11.71 -23.95 1.72
C GLU A 150 12.91 -23.27 1.05
N PHE A 151 13.87 -22.81 1.87
CA PHE A 151 15.08 -22.20 1.35
C PHE A 151 15.82 -23.14 0.38
N GLY A 152 16.07 -22.64 -0.84
CA GLY A 152 16.75 -23.36 -1.91
C GLY A 152 15.84 -23.84 -3.03
N ASP A 153 14.53 -23.95 -2.80
CA ASP A 153 13.54 -24.30 -3.85
C ASP A 153 13.09 -23.07 -4.63
N TRP A 154 14.03 -22.47 -5.38
CA TRP A 154 13.75 -21.25 -6.15
C TRP A 154 12.85 -21.49 -7.36
N SER A 155 12.74 -22.74 -7.82
CA SER A 155 11.78 -23.15 -8.86
C SER A 155 10.32 -22.93 -8.45
N ALA A 156 10.02 -22.94 -7.15
CA ALA A 156 8.69 -22.63 -6.64
C ALA A 156 8.25 -21.17 -6.87
N TYR A 157 9.20 -20.28 -7.18
CA TYR A 157 8.96 -18.86 -7.44
C TYR A 157 9.29 -18.44 -8.87
N ALA A 158 10.23 -19.10 -9.53
CA ALA A 158 10.64 -18.85 -10.90
C ALA A 158 11.01 -20.16 -11.61
N ASP A 159 10.02 -20.81 -12.22
CA ASP A 159 10.21 -22.07 -12.95
C ASP A 159 10.73 -21.85 -14.39
N GLY A 160 11.03 -22.96 -15.09
CA GLY A 160 11.58 -22.91 -16.45
C GLY A 160 10.68 -22.14 -17.43
N ARG A 161 9.35 -22.31 -17.31
CA ARG A 161 8.37 -21.63 -18.18
C ARG A 161 8.37 -20.13 -17.96
N MET A 162 8.33 -19.69 -16.71
CA MET A 162 8.40 -18.28 -16.34
C MET A 162 9.71 -17.63 -16.84
N LEU A 163 10.82 -18.36 -16.77
CA LEU A 163 12.15 -17.92 -17.19
C LEU A 163 12.38 -17.98 -18.72
N GLY A 164 11.42 -18.49 -19.50
CA GLY A 164 11.57 -18.68 -20.95
C GLY A 164 12.57 -19.77 -21.33
N LEU A 165 12.74 -20.76 -20.46
CA LEU A 165 13.56 -21.96 -20.65
C LEU A 165 12.67 -23.15 -21.09
N ASP A 166 13.30 -24.29 -21.40
CA ASP A 166 12.58 -25.51 -21.76
C ASP A 166 11.64 -25.95 -20.61
N ALA A 167 10.34 -25.99 -20.89
CA ALA A 167 9.29 -26.26 -19.90
C ALA A 167 9.38 -27.67 -19.30
N ASP A 168 9.87 -28.63 -20.09
CA ASP A 168 10.03 -30.04 -19.68
C ASP A 168 11.43 -30.30 -19.08
N GLY A 169 12.29 -29.28 -19.05
CA GLY A 169 13.64 -29.36 -18.53
C GLY A 169 13.71 -29.14 -17.02
N GLU A 170 14.23 -30.11 -16.28
CA GLU A 170 14.53 -29.94 -14.86
C GLU A 170 15.54 -28.80 -14.65
N LEU A 171 15.21 -27.86 -13.75
CA LEU A 171 16.13 -26.82 -13.31
C LEU A 171 17.01 -27.38 -12.19
N THR A 172 18.31 -27.34 -12.40
CA THR A 172 19.28 -27.67 -11.35
C THR A 172 20.00 -26.39 -10.94
N PHE A 173 20.10 -26.14 -9.65
CA PHE A 173 20.71 -24.92 -9.16
C PHE A 173 22.09 -25.18 -8.56
N ALA A 174 23.07 -24.36 -8.95
CA ALA A 174 24.43 -24.40 -8.45
C ALA A 174 24.85 -23.02 -7.95
N PRO A 175 25.47 -22.89 -6.77
CA PRO A 175 26.03 -21.62 -6.32
C PRO A 175 27.07 -21.09 -7.30
N ALA A 176 26.90 -19.85 -7.74
CA ALA A 176 27.89 -19.13 -8.53
C ALA A 176 29.11 -18.83 -7.67
N ALA A 177 30.32 -18.92 -8.24
CA ALA A 177 31.53 -18.48 -7.58
C ALA A 177 31.46 -16.96 -7.35
N CYS A 178 31.22 -16.53 -6.12
CA CYS A 178 31.21 -15.13 -5.73
C CYS A 178 32.04 -14.93 -4.45
N ALA A 179 32.86 -13.89 -4.44
CA ALA A 179 33.61 -13.53 -3.25
C ALA A 179 32.66 -12.87 -2.24
N GLU A 180 32.53 -13.45 -1.05
CA GLU A 180 31.73 -12.88 0.01
C GLU A 180 32.27 -11.48 0.39
N GLN A 181 31.36 -10.51 0.47
CA GLN A 181 31.73 -9.16 0.88
C GLN A 181 31.77 -9.05 2.42
N PRO A 182 32.85 -8.50 3.01
CA PRO A 182 32.97 -8.38 4.45
C PRO A 182 32.00 -7.33 5.03
N GLY A 183 31.42 -7.64 6.20
CA GLY A 183 30.49 -6.77 6.94
C GLY A 183 29.01 -7.09 6.71
N PRO A 184 28.09 -6.56 7.52
CA PRO A 184 26.65 -6.64 7.25
C PRO A 184 26.34 -5.79 6.01
N PRO A 185 25.87 -6.40 4.90
CA PRO A 185 25.57 -5.61 3.72
C PRO A 185 24.34 -4.74 3.95
N THR A 186 24.42 -3.48 3.55
CA THR A 186 23.26 -2.60 3.45
C THR A 186 22.36 -3.10 2.33
N VAL A 187 21.11 -3.41 2.66
CA VAL A 187 20.09 -3.84 1.69
C VAL A 187 19.73 -2.64 0.81
N PRO A 188 19.96 -2.68 -0.53
CA PRO A 188 19.77 -1.54 -1.41
C PRO A 188 18.32 -1.38 -1.89
N TRP A 189 17.38 -2.03 -1.23
CA TRP A 189 15.96 -2.01 -1.58
C TRP A 189 15.13 -2.01 -0.29
N SER A 190 13.91 -1.50 -0.40
CA SER A 190 12.90 -1.53 0.66
C SER A 190 11.69 -2.31 0.17
N VAL A 191 11.08 -3.07 1.08
CA VAL A 191 9.75 -3.64 0.83
C VAL A 191 8.78 -2.47 0.62
N PRO A 192 7.98 -2.44 -0.47
CA PRO A 192 6.97 -1.42 -0.64
C PRO A 192 5.98 -1.48 0.51
N LYS A 193 5.80 -0.35 1.20
CA LYS A 193 4.93 -0.24 2.39
C LYS A 193 3.92 0.88 2.22
N GLY A 194 2.72 0.65 2.72
CA GLY A 194 1.70 1.68 2.79
C GLY A 194 2.17 2.95 3.51
N LEU A 195 1.46 4.04 3.26
CA LEU A 195 1.66 5.33 3.90
C LEU A 195 1.77 5.14 5.42
N ARG A 196 2.62 5.92 6.06
CA ARG A 196 2.74 5.94 7.52
C ARG A 196 2.23 7.28 8.05
N PRO A 197 1.60 7.31 9.23
CA PRO A 197 1.19 8.55 9.84
C PRO A 197 2.41 9.43 10.13
N GLN A 198 2.27 10.73 9.92
CA GLN A 198 3.29 11.72 10.25
C GLN A 198 2.62 12.94 10.87
N HIS A 199 3.28 13.49 11.89
CA HIS A 199 2.98 14.80 12.47
C HIS A 199 1.58 14.95 13.10
N LEU A 200 0.84 13.84 13.31
CA LEU A 200 -0.58 13.88 13.69
C LEU A 200 -0.83 14.70 14.96
N ASP A 201 -0.02 14.56 16.00
CA ASP A 201 -0.15 15.36 17.22
C ASP A 201 0.15 16.85 16.99
N ALA A 202 1.13 17.14 16.13
CA ALA A 202 1.53 18.49 15.80
C ALA A 202 0.47 19.24 14.99
N LEU A 203 -0.35 18.53 14.20
CA LEU A 203 -1.51 19.10 13.49
C LEU A 203 -2.55 19.71 14.45
N PHE A 204 -2.63 19.20 15.69
CA PHE A 204 -3.53 19.72 16.73
C PHE A 204 -2.82 20.57 17.79
N THR A 205 -1.53 20.85 17.61
CA THR A 205 -0.70 21.64 18.53
C THR A 205 -0.52 23.07 18.02
N PRO A 206 -1.19 24.07 18.61
CA PRO A 206 -1.15 25.44 18.10
C PRO A 206 0.27 26.04 18.15
N GLY A 207 0.65 26.73 17.09
CA GLY A 207 1.99 27.29 16.91
C GLY A 207 3.00 26.34 16.26
N SER A 208 2.64 25.08 16.02
CA SER A 208 3.46 24.19 15.17
C SER A 208 3.60 24.81 13.78
N ARG A 209 4.81 24.80 13.24
CA ARG A 209 5.17 25.32 11.93
C ARG A 209 5.70 24.24 11.00
N PHE A 210 5.32 24.33 9.73
CA PHE A 210 5.76 23.42 8.68
C PHE A 210 6.24 24.23 7.47
N ALA A 211 7.16 23.69 6.69
CA ALA A 211 7.59 24.24 5.41
C ALA A 211 7.17 23.28 4.30
N ASP A 212 6.16 23.69 3.54
CA ASP A 212 5.81 23.04 2.28
C ASP A 212 6.76 23.51 1.17
N ALA A 213 7.04 22.63 0.21
CA ALA A 213 7.97 22.92 -0.88
C ALA A 213 7.43 23.97 -1.85
N ASP A 214 6.10 24.01 -2.04
CA ASP A 214 5.44 24.85 -3.03
C ASP A 214 4.80 26.08 -2.38
N MET A 215 4.11 25.88 -1.26
CA MET A 215 3.32 26.91 -0.57
C MET A 215 4.13 27.68 0.49
N GLY A 216 5.31 27.18 0.86
CA GLY A 216 6.16 27.81 1.86
C GLY A 216 5.71 27.52 3.30
N PRO A 217 5.96 28.41 4.27
CA PRO A 217 5.67 28.13 5.67
C PRO A 217 4.17 28.19 6.03
N ALA A 218 3.71 27.24 6.83
CA ALA A 218 2.39 27.24 7.46
C ALA A 218 2.51 27.22 8.99
N THR A 219 1.53 27.80 9.68
CA THR A 219 1.40 27.76 11.14
C THR A 219 0.07 27.14 11.54
N VAL A 220 0.11 26.09 12.35
CA VAL A 220 -1.08 25.44 12.94
C VAL A 220 -1.73 26.38 13.96
N THR A 221 -3.03 26.59 13.83
CA THR A 221 -3.82 27.45 14.73
C THR A 221 -4.51 26.63 15.83
N ALA A 222 -5.26 27.28 16.71
CA ALA A 222 -6.04 26.58 17.73
C ALA A 222 -7.11 25.68 17.07
N PRO A 223 -7.17 24.37 17.40
CA PRO A 223 -8.18 23.50 16.83
C PRO A 223 -9.58 23.95 17.29
N ARG A 224 -10.55 23.90 16.38
CA ARG A 224 -11.94 24.27 16.66
C ARG A 224 -12.81 23.03 16.83
N THR A 225 -13.89 23.13 17.59
CA THR A 225 -14.88 22.05 17.72
C THR A 225 -15.90 22.14 16.58
N ALA A 226 -16.08 21.05 15.84
CA ALA A 226 -17.11 20.94 14.79
C ALA A 226 -18.45 20.42 15.32
N GLY A 227 -18.45 19.77 16.48
CA GLY A 227 -19.66 19.26 17.13
C GLY A 227 -19.37 18.06 18.01
N VAL A 228 -20.44 17.43 18.50
CA VAL A 228 -20.37 16.18 19.28
C VAL A 228 -21.00 15.07 18.45
N LEU A 229 -20.19 14.08 18.09
CA LEU A 229 -20.62 12.91 17.35
C LEU A 229 -21.25 11.89 18.31
N ARG A 230 -22.47 11.45 18.00
CA ARG A 230 -23.21 10.42 18.72
C ARG A 230 -23.00 9.07 18.05
N LEU A 231 -22.40 8.16 18.79
CA LEU A 231 -22.04 6.81 18.35
C LEU A 231 -22.82 5.77 19.16
N PRO A 232 -24.12 5.55 18.90
CA PRO A 232 -24.93 4.58 19.65
C PRO A 232 -24.43 3.13 19.49
N THR A 233 -23.73 2.79 18.40
CA THR A 233 -23.14 1.46 18.20
C THR A 233 -21.63 1.45 18.41
N GLY A 234 -20.98 2.62 18.32
CA GLY A 234 -19.52 2.71 18.34
C GLY A 234 -18.86 2.31 17.01
N SER A 235 -19.65 2.01 15.97
CA SER A 235 -19.15 1.65 14.64
C SER A 235 -18.97 2.90 13.80
N VAL A 236 -17.73 3.39 13.72
CA VAL A 236 -17.40 4.66 13.05
C VAL A 236 -17.25 4.46 11.54
N ILE A 237 -17.88 5.33 10.76
CA ILE A 237 -17.66 5.49 9.33
C ILE A 237 -17.00 6.86 9.09
N ALA A 238 -16.08 6.91 8.13
CA ALA A 238 -15.67 8.14 7.46
C ALA A 238 -16.03 8.08 5.98
N ALA A 239 -16.64 9.15 5.45
CA ALA A 239 -17.08 9.27 4.07
C ALA A 239 -17.31 10.73 3.69
N ASP A 240 -17.44 11.01 2.40
CA ASP A 240 -18.08 12.24 1.93
C ASP A 240 -19.59 12.17 2.24
N PRO A 241 -20.18 13.18 2.92
CA PRO A 241 -21.58 13.15 3.31
C PRO A 241 -22.55 13.10 2.11
N ALA A 242 -22.18 13.67 0.96
CA ALA A 242 -23.04 13.74 -0.22
C ALA A 242 -23.00 12.48 -1.07
N THR A 243 -21.92 11.69 -0.98
CA THR A 243 -21.76 10.43 -1.72
C THR A 243 -21.85 9.18 -0.83
N LEU A 244 -22.09 9.39 0.47
CA LEU A 244 -22.32 8.35 1.48
C LEU A 244 -23.32 7.30 0.98
N GLY A 245 -22.88 6.04 0.92
CA GLY A 245 -23.72 4.94 0.45
C GLY A 245 -23.44 3.62 1.16
N THR A 246 -24.07 2.55 0.66
CA THR A 246 -23.94 1.21 1.26
C THR A 246 -22.53 0.63 1.17
N ARG A 247 -21.67 1.19 0.30
CA ARG A 247 -20.25 0.81 0.18
C ARG A 247 -19.37 1.42 1.27
N ASP A 248 -19.88 2.42 1.99
CA ASP A 248 -19.21 2.98 3.16
C ASP A 248 -19.52 2.09 4.37
N GLU A 249 -18.64 1.11 4.54
CA GLU A 249 -18.63 0.21 5.69
C GLU A 249 -17.90 0.86 6.87
N PRO A 250 -18.31 0.54 8.11
CA PRO A 250 -17.59 1.01 9.29
C PRO A 250 -16.17 0.44 9.34
N PHE A 251 -15.29 1.16 10.03
CA PHE A 251 -13.97 0.65 10.37
C PHE A 251 -14.09 -0.60 11.25
N THR A 252 -13.13 -1.51 11.10
CA THR A 252 -13.07 -2.80 11.81
C THR A 252 -12.81 -2.66 13.31
N VAL A 253 -12.24 -1.54 13.74
CA VAL A 253 -12.00 -1.22 15.16
C VAL A 253 -13.13 -0.31 15.66
N PRO A 254 -14.04 -0.81 16.52
CA PRO A 254 -15.07 0.02 17.11
C PRO A 254 -14.51 0.88 18.25
N VAL A 255 -15.26 1.91 18.61
CA VAL A 255 -15.07 2.68 19.84
C VAL A 255 -16.19 2.36 20.84
N PRO A 256 -16.04 2.63 22.15
CA PRO A 256 -17.16 2.49 23.07
C PRO A 256 -18.36 3.34 22.62
N PRO A 257 -19.61 2.86 22.75
CA PRO A 257 -20.77 3.69 22.47
C PRO A 257 -20.81 4.93 23.36
N GLY A 258 -21.12 6.09 22.78
CA GLY A 258 -21.09 7.34 23.52
C GLY A 258 -21.18 8.60 22.65
N GLU A 259 -20.86 9.73 23.26
CA GLU A 259 -20.84 11.05 22.63
C GLU A 259 -19.43 11.63 22.70
N TYR A 260 -18.88 12.01 21.55
CA TYR A 260 -17.47 12.34 21.42
C TYR A 260 -17.26 13.62 20.62
N PRO A 261 -16.44 14.57 21.11
CA PRO A 261 -16.20 15.80 20.37
C PRO A 261 -15.34 15.54 19.13
N VAL A 262 -15.73 16.20 18.03
CA VAL A 262 -14.93 16.27 16.80
C VAL A 262 -14.22 17.61 16.73
N LEU A 263 -12.89 17.57 16.58
CA LEU A 263 -12.02 18.74 16.47
C LEU A 263 -11.46 18.86 15.06
N ILE A 264 -11.36 20.07 14.55
CA ILE A 264 -10.76 20.36 13.24
C ILE A 264 -9.44 21.10 13.46
N ALA A 265 -8.37 20.54 12.91
CA ALA A 265 -7.08 21.18 12.80
C ALA A 265 -7.05 22.11 11.58
N THR A 266 -6.45 23.28 11.75
CA THR A 266 -6.31 24.28 10.68
C THR A 266 -4.89 24.82 10.68
N ALA A 267 -4.34 25.05 9.50
CA ALA A 267 -3.07 25.74 9.33
C ALA A 267 -3.24 26.98 8.45
N GLU A 268 -2.61 28.09 8.84
CA GLU A 268 -2.57 29.33 8.06
C GLU A 268 -1.24 29.43 7.32
N TRP A 269 -1.29 29.76 6.03
CA TRP A 269 -0.12 29.95 5.19
C TRP A 269 0.44 31.37 5.37
N ASP A 270 1.75 31.48 5.61
CA ASP A 270 2.42 32.76 5.85
C ASP A 270 2.26 33.68 4.63
N GLY A 271 1.61 34.84 4.79
CA GLY A 271 1.48 35.87 3.75
C GLY A 271 0.25 35.74 2.85
N GLU A 272 -0.50 34.65 2.96
CA GLU A 272 -1.66 34.37 2.09
C GLU A 272 -3.00 34.88 2.68
N GLY A 273 -3.09 34.95 4.01
CA GLY A 273 -4.28 35.48 4.71
C GLY A 273 -5.49 34.55 4.73
N TRP A 274 -5.30 33.28 4.37
CA TRP A 274 -6.29 32.20 4.50
C TRP A 274 -5.61 30.94 5.07
N GLY A 275 -6.43 30.03 5.60
CA GLY A 275 -5.97 28.76 6.16
C GLY A 275 -6.77 27.58 5.64
N GLU A 276 -6.23 26.38 5.83
CA GLU A 276 -6.78 25.12 5.35
C GLU A 276 -7.04 24.17 6.51
N SER A 277 -8.13 23.39 6.40
CA SER A 277 -8.36 22.26 7.31
C SER A 277 -7.36 21.17 6.98
N THR A 278 -6.52 20.80 7.95
CA THR A 278 -5.42 19.83 7.75
C THR A 278 -5.79 18.44 8.23
N ALA A 279 -6.67 18.34 9.25
CA ALA A 279 -7.16 17.08 9.77
C ALA A 279 -8.45 17.26 10.58
N ALA A 280 -9.21 16.19 10.74
CA ALA A 280 -10.33 16.10 11.68
C ALA A 280 -10.08 14.97 12.69
N LEU A 281 -10.30 15.24 13.97
CA LEU A 281 -10.06 14.31 15.08
C LEU A 281 -11.38 14.01 15.81
N LEU A 282 -11.76 12.75 15.85
CA LEU A 282 -12.77 12.20 16.75
C LEU A 282 -12.06 11.78 18.05
N ARG A 283 -12.33 12.49 19.16
CA ARG A 283 -11.66 12.23 20.44
C ARG A 283 -12.48 11.28 21.30
N VAL A 284 -11.92 10.10 21.58
CA VAL A 284 -12.58 9.04 22.35
C VAL A 284 -12.17 9.08 23.82
N LEU A 285 -10.89 9.26 24.09
CA LEU A 285 -10.34 9.37 25.45
C LEU A 285 -9.50 10.64 25.61
N ASP A 286 -9.50 11.19 26.82
CA ASP A 286 -8.58 12.25 27.20
C ASP A 286 -7.27 11.61 27.69
N GLY A 287 -6.25 11.58 26.84
CA GLY A 287 -4.94 11.00 27.17
C GLY A 287 -3.96 11.06 25.99
N PRO A 288 -2.67 10.82 26.23
CA PRO A 288 -1.67 10.81 25.17
C PRO A 288 -1.84 9.59 24.25
N THR A 289 -1.80 9.82 22.95
CA THR A 289 -1.65 8.77 21.95
C THR A 289 -0.18 8.37 21.86
N THR A 290 0.12 7.08 21.97
CA THR A 290 1.50 6.56 21.94
C THR A 290 1.81 5.79 20.67
N SER A 291 0.80 5.32 19.95
CA SER A 291 0.98 4.58 18.70
C SER A 291 -0.24 4.73 17.80
N TRP A 292 -0.03 4.53 16.51
CA TRP A 292 -1.03 4.72 15.47
C TRP A 292 -1.12 3.51 14.54
N GLU A 293 -2.31 3.23 14.04
CA GLU A 293 -2.55 2.26 12.96
C GLU A 293 -3.52 2.83 11.94
N LEU A 294 -3.51 2.29 10.72
CA LEU A 294 -4.46 2.68 9.68
C LEU A 294 -5.85 2.12 10.02
N ALA A 295 -6.88 2.96 9.97
CA ALA A 295 -8.26 2.52 10.07
C ALA A 295 -8.65 1.80 8.77
N VAL A 296 -8.97 0.51 8.87
CA VAL A 296 -9.35 -0.33 7.72
C VAL A 296 -10.79 -0.79 7.83
N ARG A 297 -11.43 -0.98 6.67
CA ARG A 297 -12.77 -1.57 6.50
C ARG A 297 -12.66 -3.10 6.31
N PRO A 298 -13.76 -3.86 6.45
CA PRO A 298 -13.74 -5.30 6.18
C PRO A 298 -13.10 -5.64 4.82
N GLY A 299 -12.26 -6.68 4.80
CA GLY A 299 -11.55 -7.13 3.60
C GLY A 299 -10.30 -6.31 3.22
N GLN A 300 -10.04 -5.18 3.86
CA GLN A 300 -8.82 -4.39 3.63
C GLN A 300 -7.67 -4.90 4.50
N ASP A 301 -6.50 -5.09 3.89
CA ASP A 301 -5.29 -5.58 4.56
C ASP A 301 -4.11 -4.62 4.26
N PRO A 302 -3.56 -3.91 5.27
CA PRO A 302 -2.45 -2.97 5.06
C PRO A 302 -1.21 -3.58 4.40
N ARG A 303 -1.03 -4.90 4.45
CA ARG A 303 0.09 -5.60 3.79
C ARG A 303 -0.01 -5.57 2.26
N LEU A 304 -1.20 -5.30 1.71
CA LEU A 304 -1.45 -5.14 0.28
C LEU A 304 -1.16 -3.71 -0.22
N LEU A 305 -0.83 -2.77 0.66
CA LEU A 305 -0.48 -1.42 0.26
C LEU A 305 0.96 -1.36 -0.27
N GLY A 306 1.11 -0.83 -1.47
CA GLY A 306 2.40 -0.46 -2.05
C GLY A 306 2.97 0.81 -1.43
N GLU A 307 4.11 1.25 -1.97
CA GLU A 307 4.82 2.42 -1.46
C GLU A 307 3.93 3.67 -1.43
N GLY A 308 3.72 4.23 -0.25
CA GLY A 308 2.91 5.44 -0.04
C GLY A 308 1.41 5.28 -0.28
N GLN A 309 0.93 4.07 -0.62
CA GLN A 309 -0.49 3.80 -0.80
C GLN A 309 -1.20 3.69 0.56
N PHE A 310 -2.48 4.02 0.60
CA PHE A 310 -3.29 3.87 1.81
C PHE A 310 -4.73 3.50 1.45
N TYR A 311 -5.43 2.92 2.41
CA TYR A 311 -6.90 2.87 2.38
C TYR A 311 -7.44 4.15 3.01
N GLY A 312 -8.46 4.72 2.39
CA GLY A 312 -9.05 5.98 2.83
C GLY A 312 -10.51 6.09 2.43
N PHE A 313 -11.15 7.17 2.86
CA PHE A 313 -12.47 7.54 2.39
C PHE A 313 -12.34 8.53 1.23
N GLY A 314 -13.17 8.36 0.20
CA GLY A 314 -13.23 9.26 -0.94
C GLY A 314 -13.99 10.54 -0.60
N VAL A 315 -13.56 11.64 -1.21
CA VAL A 315 -14.15 12.97 -1.12
C VAL A 315 -14.34 13.51 -2.52
N ASP A 316 -15.59 13.76 -2.92
CA ASP A 316 -15.93 14.31 -4.24
C ASP A 316 -16.41 15.77 -4.14
N THR A 317 -16.99 16.14 -2.99
CA THR A 317 -17.60 17.45 -2.76
C THR A 317 -16.72 18.43 -1.99
N GLY A 318 -15.50 18.01 -1.65
CA GLY A 318 -14.61 18.76 -0.77
C GLY A 318 -14.97 18.66 0.72
N MET A 319 -15.91 17.79 1.09
CA MET A 319 -16.34 17.54 2.46
C MET A 319 -16.03 16.11 2.88
N GLY A 320 -15.49 15.95 4.09
CA GLY A 320 -15.43 14.68 4.79
C GLY A 320 -16.39 14.70 5.98
N ALA A 321 -16.72 13.52 6.49
CA ALA A 321 -17.58 13.42 7.66
C ALA A 321 -17.30 12.16 8.48
N PHE A 322 -17.55 12.26 9.79
CA PHE A 322 -17.67 11.10 10.68
C PHE A 322 -19.14 10.85 11.03
N LEU A 323 -19.54 9.58 11.08
CA LEU A 323 -20.88 9.13 11.49
C LEU A 323 -20.86 7.74 12.14
N ASP A 324 -21.93 7.39 12.86
CA ASP A 324 -22.19 6.01 13.30
C ASP A 324 -22.90 5.21 12.20
N ALA A 325 -22.54 3.92 12.06
CA ALA A 325 -23.16 3.02 11.10
C ALA A 325 -24.69 2.93 11.22
N ALA A 326 -25.26 3.08 12.42
CA ALA A 326 -26.71 3.06 12.62
C ALA A 326 -27.44 4.25 11.99
N GLY A 327 -26.75 5.37 11.75
CA GLY A 327 -27.32 6.57 11.14
C GLY A 327 -27.21 6.60 9.61
N ARG A 328 -26.43 5.71 9.00
CA ARG A 328 -26.00 5.80 7.59
C ARG A 328 -27.15 6.04 6.63
N ASP A 329 -28.15 5.16 6.62
CA ASP A 329 -29.22 5.21 5.62
C ASP A 329 -30.08 6.48 5.76
N ALA A 330 -30.32 6.93 6.99
CA ALA A 330 -31.05 8.17 7.27
C ALA A 330 -30.24 9.41 6.86
N LEU A 331 -28.92 9.38 7.04
CA LEU A 331 -28.00 10.46 6.69
C LEU A 331 -27.72 10.54 5.19
N THR A 332 -27.64 9.42 4.49
CA THR A 332 -27.59 9.38 3.01
C THR A 332 -28.78 10.12 2.41
N ALA A 333 -29.98 9.94 2.97
CA ALA A 333 -31.16 10.67 2.52
C ALA A 333 -31.11 12.17 2.89
N ALA A 334 -30.61 12.50 4.08
CA ALA A 334 -30.55 13.87 4.58
C ALA A 334 -29.48 14.74 3.88
N CYS A 335 -28.33 14.15 3.54
CA CYS A 335 -27.19 14.85 2.92
C CYS A 335 -27.14 14.69 1.38
N LYS A 336 -28.19 14.16 0.75
CA LYS A 336 -28.22 13.90 -0.70
C LYS A 336 -27.91 15.13 -1.56
N ASP A 337 -28.38 16.29 -1.13
CA ASP A 337 -28.17 17.57 -1.84
C ASP A 337 -26.96 18.35 -1.27
N GLY A 338 -26.11 17.69 -0.50
CA GLY A 338 -25.01 18.27 0.25
C GLY A 338 -25.33 18.48 1.73
N CYS A 339 -24.28 18.60 2.53
CA CYS A 339 -24.35 18.94 3.95
C CYS A 339 -23.37 20.07 4.24
N GLU A 340 -23.82 21.07 4.98
CA GLU A 340 -22.98 22.14 5.51
C GLU A 340 -22.01 21.57 6.55
N GLU A 341 -20.93 22.30 6.80
CA GLU A 341 -20.01 21.96 7.88
C GLU A 341 -20.71 21.97 9.24
N GLY A 342 -20.38 20.98 10.09
CA GLY A 342 -20.93 20.83 11.43
C GLY A 342 -21.89 19.65 11.54
N GLU A 343 -22.85 19.76 12.46
CA GLU A 343 -23.71 18.64 12.83
C GLU A 343 -24.98 18.54 11.96
N THR A 344 -25.22 17.32 11.45
CA THR A 344 -26.49 16.92 10.84
C THR A 344 -27.07 15.73 11.60
N THR A 345 -28.27 15.89 12.17
CA THR A 345 -28.96 14.81 12.90
C THR A 345 -29.57 13.80 11.95
N ALA A 346 -29.41 12.50 12.24
CA ALA A 346 -30.01 11.42 11.46
C ALA A 346 -31.49 11.21 11.85
N PRO A 347 -32.47 11.52 10.98
CA PRO A 347 -33.89 11.45 11.34
C PRO A 347 -34.32 10.04 11.79
N GLY A 348 -35.00 9.95 12.93
CA GLY A 348 -35.54 8.69 13.45
C GLY A 348 -34.50 7.77 14.11
N THR A 349 -33.28 8.26 14.36
CA THR A 349 -32.22 7.54 15.08
C THR A 349 -31.59 8.45 16.13
N ASP A 350 -30.82 7.88 17.05
CA ASP A 350 -30.03 8.65 18.03
C ASP A 350 -28.67 9.10 17.46
N ALA A 351 -28.34 8.75 16.21
CA ALA A 351 -27.09 9.08 15.56
C ALA A 351 -27.08 10.50 14.94
N ASN A 352 -25.90 10.95 14.57
CA ASN A 352 -25.68 12.12 13.72
C ASN A 352 -24.42 11.92 12.86
N LEU A 353 -24.17 12.93 12.05
CA LEU A 353 -22.98 13.11 11.26
C LEU A 353 -22.33 14.44 11.63
N ILE A 354 -21.01 14.47 11.71
CA ILE A 354 -20.23 15.71 11.78
C ILE A 354 -19.44 15.87 10.48
N ALA A 355 -19.84 16.85 9.66
CA ALA A 355 -19.17 17.21 8.41
C ALA A 355 -18.06 18.23 8.65
N PHE A 356 -17.01 18.17 7.84
CA PHE A 356 -15.85 19.05 7.87
C PHE A 356 -15.22 19.20 6.48
N HIS A 357 -14.56 20.33 6.25
CA HIS A 357 -13.81 20.53 5.01
C HIS A 357 -12.60 19.60 4.89
N SER A 358 -12.39 19.05 3.70
CA SER A 358 -11.26 18.17 3.36
C SER A 358 -9.95 18.90 3.04
N GLY A 359 -9.89 20.22 3.25
CA GLY A 359 -8.72 21.03 2.89
C GLY A 359 -8.67 21.27 1.38
N ARG A 360 -7.76 20.59 0.68
CA ARG A 360 -7.46 20.84 -0.76
C ARG A 360 -8.50 20.28 -1.74
N GLY A 361 -9.56 19.63 -1.25
CA GLY A 361 -10.75 19.29 -2.04
C GLY A 361 -10.89 17.80 -2.38
N ASP A 362 -11.11 17.51 -3.66
CA ASP A 362 -11.37 16.15 -4.16
C ASP A 362 -10.15 15.23 -3.94
N GLY A 363 -10.40 14.00 -3.51
CA GLY A 363 -9.35 13.01 -3.28
C GLY A 363 -9.78 11.84 -2.39
N ALA A 364 -8.80 11.15 -1.84
CA ALA A 364 -9.00 10.12 -0.83
C ALA A 364 -8.07 10.38 0.35
N TYR A 365 -8.59 10.17 1.57
CA TYR A 365 -7.87 10.53 2.79
C TYR A 365 -7.82 9.37 3.79
N PRO A 366 -6.65 9.06 4.37
CA PRO A 366 -6.54 8.01 5.38
C PRO A 366 -7.16 8.47 6.70
N VAL A 367 -7.64 7.50 7.47
CA VAL A 367 -7.99 7.70 8.88
C VAL A 367 -7.03 6.88 9.72
N TRP A 368 -6.42 7.52 10.72
CA TRP A 368 -5.49 6.90 11.66
C TRP A 368 -6.15 6.70 13.01
N ILE A 369 -6.03 5.51 13.57
CA ILE A 369 -6.51 5.19 14.93
C ILE A 369 -5.35 5.40 15.89
N GLY A 370 -5.54 6.31 16.83
CA GLY A 370 -4.61 6.53 17.95
C GLY A 370 -4.88 5.54 19.07
N ARG A 371 -3.81 4.96 19.63
CA ARG A 371 -3.87 4.09 20.81
C ARG A 371 -3.10 4.66 21.99
N THR A 372 -3.65 4.48 23.18
CA THR A 372 -2.97 4.76 24.46
C THR A 372 -1.90 3.71 24.74
N VAL A 373 -1.11 3.92 25.79
CA VAL A 373 -0.11 2.93 26.26
C VAL A 373 -0.74 1.59 26.65
N ASP A 374 -2.00 1.60 27.08
CA ASP A 374 -2.78 0.41 27.45
C ASP A 374 -3.45 -0.24 26.23
N GLY A 375 -3.26 0.32 25.03
CA GLY A 375 -3.81 -0.18 23.77
C GLY A 375 -5.26 0.23 23.49
N GLU A 376 -5.86 1.08 24.34
CA GLU A 376 -7.22 1.60 24.13
C GLU A 376 -7.26 2.65 23.01
N VAL A 377 -8.38 2.75 22.29
CA VAL A 377 -8.54 3.77 21.24
C VAL A 377 -8.68 5.16 21.90
N SER A 378 -7.69 6.03 21.67
CA SER A 378 -7.71 7.41 22.17
C SER A 378 -8.45 8.35 21.22
N CYS A 379 -8.25 8.18 19.91
CA CYS A 379 -8.87 9.01 18.89
C CYS A 379 -8.85 8.35 17.51
N LEU A 380 -9.61 8.92 16.58
CA LEU A 380 -9.45 8.69 15.14
C LEU A 380 -9.13 10.03 14.47
N VAL A 381 -8.13 10.05 13.59
CA VAL A 381 -7.71 11.26 12.86
C VAL A 381 -7.84 11.02 11.37
N ALA A 382 -8.78 11.73 10.73
CA ALA A 382 -8.81 11.87 9.28
C ALA A 382 -7.73 12.89 8.88
N ASP A 383 -6.66 12.42 8.23
CA ASP A 383 -5.52 13.24 7.81
C ASP A 383 -5.74 13.69 6.37
N MET A 384 -5.90 15.01 6.15
CA MET A 384 -6.17 15.56 4.81
C MET A 384 -4.90 15.65 3.96
N LEU A 385 -3.77 15.14 4.47
CA LEU A 385 -2.46 15.06 3.82
C LEU A 385 -1.87 16.42 3.42
N VAL A 386 -2.48 17.54 3.85
CA VAL A 386 -2.07 18.91 3.51
C VAL A 386 -0.63 19.20 3.93
N LEU A 387 -0.23 18.73 5.11
CA LEU A 387 1.11 18.96 5.68
C LEU A 387 1.94 17.67 5.76
N HIS A 388 1.49 16.58 5.13
CA HIS A 388 2.11 15.26 5.28
C HIS A 388 3.56 15.21 4.77
N GLY A 389 3.82 15.82 3.62
CA GLY A 389 5.16 15.93 3.05
C GLY A 389 5.94 17.17 3.50
N ALA A 390 5.34 18.02 4.34
CA ALA A 390 5.92 19.29 4.74
C ALA A 390 6.98 19.09 5.83
N ARG A 391 8.09 19.83 5.74
CA ARG A 391 9.18 19.71 6.70
C ARG A 391 8.83 20.46 8.00
N PRO A 392 8.89 19.85 9.19
CA PRO A 392 8.64 20.56 10.44
C PRO A 392 9.70 21.64 10.70
N LEU A 393 9.26 22.80 11.20
CA LEU A 393 10.07 23.94 11.60
C LEU A 393 9.90 24.22 13.09
N PRO A 394 10.89 24.75 13.82
CA PRO A 394 10.66 25.28 15.15
C PRO A 394 9.50 26.30 15.16
N PRO A 395 8.59 26.27 16.16
CA PRO A 395 8.66 25.52 17.41
C PRO A 395 7.99 24.12 17.38
N THR A 396 7.75 23.53 16.21
CA THR A 396 7.12 22.20 16.08
C THR A 396 7.89 21.16 16.90
N PRO A 397 7.21 20.41 17.78
CA PRO A 397 7.84 19.32 18.51
C PRO A 397 8.32 18.24 17.53
N PRO A 398 9.38 17.50 17.88
CA PRO A 398 9.78 16.35 17.08
C PRO A 398 8.64 15.35 17.00
N ASP A 399 8.49 14.73 15.84
CA ASP A 399 7.49 13.71 15.62
C ASP A 399 7.84 12.44 16.39
N THR A 400 6.99 12.07 17.36
CA THR A 400 7.11 10.85 18.16
C THR A 400 6.15 9.75 17.72
N THR A 401 5.52 9.89 16.55
CA THR A 401 4.56 8.93 16.01
C THR A 401 5.19 7.55 15.90
N ALA A 402 4.68 6.60 16.69
CA ALA A 402 4.95 5.18 16.52
C ALA A 402 3.85 4.56 15.64
N PHE A 403 4.24 3.70 14.70
CA PHE A 403 3.31 3.02 13.80
C PHE A 403 3.23 1.54 14.15
N LEU A 404 2.02 1.04 14.36
CA LEU A 404 1.76 -0.37 14.61
C LEU A 404 1.81 -1.13 13.30
N SER A 405 2.51 -2.26 13.32
CA SER A 405 2.49 -3.19 12.20
C SER A 405 1.17 -3.95 12.19
N PRO A 406 0.64 -4.34 11.01
CA PRO A 406 -0.57 -5.13 10.95
C PRO A 406 -0.43 -6.40 11.79
N PRO A 407 -1.54 -6.89 12.36
CA PRO A 407 -1.53 -8.14 13.13
C PRO A 407 -1.04 -9.29 12.25
N PRO A 408 -0.53 -10.37 12.87
CA PRO A 408 -0.04 -11.52 12.13
C PRO A 408 -1.14 -12.12 11.24
N PRO A 409 -0.75 -12.80 10.14
CA PRO A 409 -1.68 -13.50 9.25
C PRO A 409 -2.75 -14.31 9.99
N GLU A 410 -4.03 -14.08 9.70
CA GLU A 410 -5.10 -14.96 10.17
C GLU A 410 -5.16 -16.26 9.37
N ASP A 411 -5.56 -17.35 10.02
CA ASP A 411 -5.75 -18.67 9.40
C ASP A 411 -7.08 -18.68 8.62
N SER A 412 -7.03 -18.21 7.38
CA SER A 412 -8.14 -18.24 6.43
C SER A 412 -8.14 -19.53 5.58
N PRO A 413 -9.28 -19.89 4.94
CA PRO A 413 -9.33 -21.01 4.01
C PRO A 413 -8.25 -20.88 2.94
N ARG A 414 -7.39 -21.91 2.82
CA ARG A 414 -6.24 -21.85 1.92
C ARG A 414 -6.68 -22.22 0.50
N PRO A 415 -6.62 -21.29 -0.48
CA PRO A 415 -6.81 -21.65 -1.88
C PRO A 415 -5.78 -22.67 -2.34
N ARG A 416 -6.06 -23.30 -3.48
CA ARG A 416 -5.08 -24.16 -4.14
C ARG A 416 -4.12 -23.26 -4.93
N PRO A 417 -2.85 -23.16 -4.52
CA PRO A 417 -1.87 -22.34 -5.22
C PRO A 417 -1.51 -22.94 -6.57
N GLY A 418 -1.23 -22.08 -7.54
CA GLY A 418 -0.75 -22.48 -8.87
C GLY A 418 0.76 -22.69 -8.91
N SER A 419 1.29 -22.86 -10.12
CA SER A 419 2.73 -22.81 -10.40
C SER A 419 3.12 -21.44 -10.99
N PRO A 420 4.36 -20.96 -10.78
CA PRO A 420 4.81 -19.70 -11.35
C PRO A 420 4.64 -19.62 -12.87
N GLY A 421 4.94 -20.70 -13.59
CA GLY A 421 4.82 -20.78 -15.05
C GLY A 421 3.38 -20.67 -15.53
N ASP A 422 2.44 -21.42 -14.93
CA ASP A 422 1.02 -21.32 -15.29
C ASP A 422 0.49 -19.91 -15.03
N SER A 423 0.86 -19.31 -13.89
CA SER A 423 0.49 -17.93 -13.54
C SER A 423 1.07 -16.92 -14.53
N ALA A 424 2.33 -17.06 -14.92
CA ALA A 424 2.98 -16.18 -15.88
C ALA A 424 2.34 -16.26 -17.28
N GLU A 425 1.99 -17.47 -17.74
CA GLU A 425 1.28 -17.67 -19.01
C GLU A 425 -0.14 -17.07 -18.98
N ALA A 426 -0.87 -17.24 -17.87
CA ALA A 426 -2.20 -16.64 -17.70
C ALA A 426 -2.16 -15.11 -17.72
N VAL A 427 -1.20 -14.51 -16.99
CA VAL A 427 -0.97 -13.06 -17.01
C VAL A 427 -0.58 -12.57 -18.41
N ALA A 428 0.30 -13.27 -19.11
CA ALA A 428 0.68 -12.91 -20.49
C ALA A 428 -0.50 -12.97 -21.47
N ALA A 429 -1.37 -13.99 -21.36
CA ALA A 429 -2.58 -14.10 -22.16
C ALA A 429 -3.57 -12.96 -21.87
N LEU A 430 -3.74 -12.59 -20.59
CA LEU A 430 -4.54 -11.45 -20.17
C LEU A 430 -4.03 -10.14 -20.78
N ILE A 431 -2.72 -9.88 -20.70
CA ILE A 431 -2.08 -8.70 -21.27
C ILE A 431 -2.30 -8.63 -22.78
N ALA A 432 -2.14 -9.74 -23.49
CA ALA A 432 -2.38 -9.80 -24.93
C ALA A 432 -3.83 -9.42 -25.28
N GLY A 433 -4.80 -9.91 -24.51
CA GLY A 433 -6.22 -9.55 -24.65
C GLY A 433 -6.50 -8.06 -24.41
N VAL A 434 -5.92 -7.49 -23.35
CA VAL A 434 -6.07 -6.05 -23.02
C VAL A 434 -5.42 -5.16 -24.09
N ALA A 435 -4.22 -5.51 -24.55
CA ALA A 435 -3.51 -4.76 -25.57
C ALA A 435 -4.23 -4.79 -26.93
N ASP A 436 -4.79 -5.94 -27.32
CA ASP A 436 -5.60 -6.05 -28.54
C ASP A 436 -6.91 -5.22 -28.44
N PHE A 437 -7.57 -5.25 -27.29
CA PHE A 437 -8.74 -4.41 -27.03
C PHE A 437 -8.41 -2.92 -27.11
N SER A 438 -7.33 -2.47 -26.47
CA SER A 438 -6.86 -1.08 -26.53
C SER A 438 -6.57 -0.63 -27.97
N LYS A 439 -5.90 -1.46 -28.77
CA LYS A 439 -5.64 -1.18 -30.19
C LYS A 439 -6.93 -1.06 -31.01
N ARG A 440 -7.99 -1.82 -30.68
CA ARG A 440 -9.29 -1.71 -31.35
C ARG A 440 -10.03 -0.43 -31.01
N LEU A 441 -9.87 0.12 -29.80
CA LEU A 441 -10.47 1.41 -29.41
C LEU A 441 -9.84 2.62 -30.11
N ARG A 442 -8.59 2.49 -30.57
CA ARG A 442 -7.84 3.56 -31.27
C ARG A 442 -8.03 3.58 -32.78
N ARG A 443 -8.71 2.59 -33.35
CA ARG A 443 -9.06 2.49 -34.77
C ARG A 443 -10.46 3.02 -34.99
#